data_AF-K0YN54-F1
#
_entry.id   AF-K0YN54-F1
#
_cell.length_a   1.000
_cell.length_b   1.000
_cell.length_c   1.000
_cell.angle_alpha   90.00
_cell.angle_beta   90.00
_cell.angle_gamma   90.00
#
_symmetry.space_group_name_H-M   'P 1'
#
loop_
_entity.id
_entity.type
_entity.pdbx_description
1 polymer ?
#
loop_
_entity_poly.entity_id
_entity_poly.type
_entity_poly.pdbx_seq_one_letter_code
_entity_poly.pdbx_strand_id
1 'polypeptide(L)'
;MNENIQEALELWIDSGMAEPGRFEDAYQGYWSSFGEYLAEEIKYMQRDWPEEAVRYFDWDLYECDQLHSYTVCDAPNGGVYVFLDL
;
A
#
# COMPACT_ATOMS: atom_id res chain seq x y z
N MET A 1 -3.33 -17.09 -0.96
CA MET A 1 -2.88 -15.86 -0.29
C MET A 1 -3.07 -16.13 1.20
N ASN A 2 -1.97 -16.41 1.91
CA ASN A 2 -2.01 -16.70 3.34
C ASN A 2 -1.76 -15.38 4.06
N GLU A 3 -2.83 -14.71 4.48
CA GLU A 3 -2.71 -13.52 5.32
C GLU A 3 -2.32 -13.95 6.73
N ASN A 4 -1.06 -13.70 7.10
CA ASN A 4 -0.57 -13.90 8.45
C ASN A 4 -0.74 -12.59 9.25
N ILE A 5 -1.90 -12.41 9.88
CA ILE A 5 -2.24 -11.18 10.63
C ILE A 5 -1.24 -10.94 11.79
N GLN A 6 -0.74 -11.99 12.43
CA GLN A 6 0.25 -11.87 13.50
C GLN A 6 1.56 -11.26 12.99
N GLU A 7 2.01 -11.67 11.81
CA GLU A 7 3.22 -11.15 11.17
C GLU A 7 3.04 -9.69 10.74
N ALA A 8 1.87 -9.34 10.19
CA ALA A 8 1.55 -7.95 9.87
C ALA A 8 1.55 -7.06 11.11
N LEU A 9 1.03 -7.53 12.24
CA LEU A 9 1.02 -6.79 13.51
C LEU A 9 2.43 -6.59 14.06
N GLU A 10 3.31 -7.58 13.95
CA GLU A 10 4.71 -7.47 14.35
C GLU A 10 5.45 -6.42 13.51
N LEU A 11 5.28 -6.45 12.19
CA LEU A 11 5.87 -5.45 11.29
C LEU A 11 5.32 -4.03 11.53
N TRP A 12 4.03 -3.91 11.82
CA TRP A 12 3.41 -2.64 12.22
C TRP A 12 4.07 -2.06 13.48
N ILE A 13 4.29 -2.89 14.51
CA ILE A 13 4.96 -2.48 15.75
C ILE A 13 6.42 -2.07 15.46
N ASP A 14 7.15 -2.85 14.67
CA ASP A 14 8.55 -2.60 14.33
C ASP A 14 8.74 -1.36 13.43
N SER A 15 7.73 -1.01 12.62
CA SER A 15 7.74 0.20 11.80
C SER A 15 7.78 1.51 12.62
N GLY A 16 7.49 1.43 13.93
CA GLY A 16 7.41 2.60 14.81
C GLY A 16 6.10 3.37 14.70
N MET A 17 5.12 2.86 13.95
CA MET A 17 3.74 3.36 13.90
C MET A 17 3.08 3.19 15.26
N ALA A 18 3.14 4.27 16.04
CA ALA A 18 2.82 4.30 17.45
C ALA A 18 1.31 4.30 17.67
N GLU A 19 0.68 3.13 17.64
CA GLU A 19 -0.46 2.71 18.48
C GLU A 19 -0.94 1.33 17.99
N PRO A 20 -0.63 0.22 18.70
CA PRO A 20 -1.10 -1.12 18.33
C PRO A 20 -2.63 -1.22 18.18
N GLY A 21 -3.37 -0.36 18.88
CA GLY A 21 -4.83 -0.31 18.83
C GLY A 21 -5.42 0.21 17.51
N ARG A 22 -4.60 0.82 16.63
CA ARG A 22 -5.04 1.31 15.31
C ARG A 22 -4.79 0.31 14.18
N PHE A 23 -4.16 -0.83 14.47
CA PHE A 23 -3.79 -1.81 13.45
C PHE A 23 -4.99 -2.23 12.59
N GLU A 24 -6.13 -2.55 13.20
CA GLU A 24 -7.31 -3.01 12.46
C GLU A 24 -7.88 -1.94 11.51
N ASP A 25 -7.79 -0.66 11.90
CA ASP A 25 -8.25 0.46 11.09
C ASP A 25 -7.24 0.84 9.99
N ALA A 26 -5.94 0.70 10.27
CA ALA A 26 -4.87 1.04 9.36
C ALA A 26 -4.60 -0.06 8.32
N TYR A 27 -4.78 -1.34 8.67
CA TYR A 27 -4.38 -2.48 7.83
C TYR A 27 -5.19 -2.57 6.52
N GLN A 28 -4.48 -2.49 5.39
CA GLN A 28 -5.06 -2.54 4.03
C GLN A 28 -4.86 -3.89 3.34
N GLY A 29 -4.25 -4.86 4.02
CA GLY A 29 -4.04 -6.21 3.51
C GLY A 29 -2.62 -6.52 3.04
N TYR A 30 -2.48 -7.71 2.48
CA TYR A 30 -1.26 -8.24 1.86
C TYR A 30 -1.38 -8.20 0.34
N TRP A 31 -0.32 -7.74 -0.32
CA TRP A 31 -0.27 -7.54 -1.78
C TRP A 31 1.06 -8.04 -2.35
N SER A 32 1.14 -8.32 -3.66
CA SER A 32 2.40 -8.76 -4.27
C SER A 32 3.41 -7.62 -4.42
N SER A 33 2.93 -6.38 -4.52
CA SER A 33 3.71 -5.14 -4.43
C SER A 33 2.79 -3.97 -4.04
N PHE A 34 3.38 -2.84 -3.63
CA PHE A 34 2.62 -1.64 -3.34
C PHE A 34 2.00 -1.03 -4.61
N GLY A 35 2.71 -1.05 -5.73
CA GLY A 35 2.12 -0.73 -7.04
C GLY A 35 0.90 -1.59 -7.42
N GLU A 36 0.82 -2.87 -7.03
CA GLU A 36 -0.38 -3.69 -7.26
C GLU A 36 -1.57 -3.17 -6.44
N TYR A 37 -1.34 -2.83 -5.17
CA TYR A 37 -2.36 -2.23 -4.31
C TYR A 37 -2.93 -0.93 -4.91
N LEU A 38 -2.06 -0.04 -5.41
CA LEU A 38 -2.47 1.25 -5.99
C LEU A 38 -3.12 1.11 -7.38
N ALA A 39 -2.92 -0.01 -8.08
CA ALA A 39 -3.33 -0.14 -9.47
C ALA A 39 -4.84 0.01 -9.69
N GLU A 40 -5.67 -0.42 -8.74
CA GLU A 40 -7.13 -0.25 -8.84
C GLU A 40 -7.56 1.21 -8.67
N GLU A 41 -6.95 1.92 -7.72
CA GLU A 41 -7.20 3.35 -7.50
C GLU A 41 -6.78 4.16 -8.73
N ILE A 42 -5.57 3.92 -9.24
CA ILE A 42 -5.05 4.62 -10.42
C ILE A 42 -5.96 4.39 -11.63
N LYS A 43 -6.41 3.14 -11.86
CA LYS A 43 -7.38 2.84 -12.93
C LYS A 43 -8.69 3.59 -12.75
N TYR A 44 -9.17 3.73 -11.52
CA TYR A 44 -10.39 4.48 -11.25
C TYR A 44 -10.20 5.97 -11.53
N MET A 45 -9.09 6.57 -11.07
CA MET A 45 -8.74 7.97 -11.32
C MET A 45 -8.61 8.28 -12.81
N GLN A 46 -8.04 7.35 -13.58
CA GLN A 46 -7.74 7.51 -15.00
C GLN A 46 -8.90 7.14 -15.93
N ARG A 47 -10.05 6.70 -15.42
CA ARG A 47 -11.18 6.18 -16.23
C ARG A 47 -11.59 7.13 -17.37
N ASP A 48 -11.60 8.43 -17.09
CA ASP A 48 -12.05 9.47 -18.03
C ASP A 48 -10.88 10.32 -18.57
N TRP A 49 -9.64 9.88 -18.36
CA TRP A 49 -8.46 10.60 -18.85
C TRP A 49 -8.27 10.39 -20.36
N PRO A 50 -7.72 11.40 -21.08
CA PRO A 50 -7.23 11.19 -22.43
C PRO A 50 -6.15 10.09 -22.46
N GLU A 51 -6.10 9.29 -23.52
CA GLU A 51 -5.09 8.23 -23.69
C GLU A 51 -3.65 8.75 -23.56
N GLU A 52 -3.40 9.98 -24.02
CA GLU A 52 -2.09 10.61 -23.89
C GLU A 52 -1.70 10.85 -22.43
N ALA A 53 -2.65 11.30 -21.58
CA ALA A 53 -2.40 11.50 -20.16
C ALA A 53 -2.13 10.18 -19.43
N VAL A 54 -2.87 9.11 -19.76
CA VAL A 54 -2.64 7.76 -19.22
C VAL A 54 -1.25 7.24 -19.61
N ARG A 55 -0.85 7.42 -20.88
CA ARG A 55 0.43 6.97 -21.41
C ARG A 55 1.63 7.61 -20.71
N TYR A 56 1.50 8.88 -20.33
CA TYR A 56 2.57 9.65 -19.69
C TYR A 56 2.42 9.76 -18.17
N PHE A 57 1.48 9.03 -17.57
CA PHE A 57 1.36 8.98 -16.11
C PHE A 57 2.58 8.30 -15.51
N ASP A 58 3.20 8.97 -14.54
CA ASP A 58 4.37 8.47 -13.83
C ASP A 58 3.91 7.64 -12.62
N TRP A 59 3.86 6.32 -12.81
CA TRP A 59 3.43 5.37 -11.79
C TRP A 59 4.38 5.34 -10.60
N ASP A 60 5.69 5.42 -10.86
CA ASP A 60 6.71 5.35 -9.81
C ASP A 60 6.68 6.61 -8.93
N LEU A 61 6.49 7.78 -9.56
CA LEU A 61 6.36 9.03 -8.81
C LEU A 61 5.09 9.05 -7.95
N TYR A 62 3.97 8.56 -8.48
CA TYR A 62 2.73 8.47 -7.72
C TYR A 62 2.87 7.48 -6.55
N GLU A 63 3.45 6.30 -6.78
CA GLU A 63 3.73 5.32 -5.73
C GLU A 63 4.60 5.92 -4.62
N CYS A 64 5.65 6.65 -4.98
CA CYS A 64 6.52 7.35 -4.03
C CYS A 64 5.77 8.41 -3.20
N ASP A 65 4.87 9.18 -3.84
CA ASP A 65 4.03 10.16 -3.15
C ASP A 65 3.07 9.50 -2.15
N GLN A 66 2.54 8.32 -2.50
CA GLN A 66 1.66 7.57 -1.61
C GLN A 66 2.38 7.07 -0.34
N LEU A 67 3.70 6.95 -0.31
CA LEU A 67 4.44 6.60 0.91
C LEU A 67 4.36 7.69 2.01
N HIS A 68 3.81 8.88 1.70
CA HIS A 68 3.45 9.87 2.72
C HIS A 68 2.14 9.57 3.45
N SER A 69 1.25 8.79 2.82
CA SER A 69 -0.06 8.41 3.36
C SER A 69 -0.09 6.94 3.79
N TYR A 70 0.87 6.14 3.34
CA TYR A 70 0.92 4.71 3.60
C TYR A 70 2.29 4.29 4.12
N THR A 71 2.28 3.36 5.07
CA THR A 71 3.46 2.57 5.41
C THR A 71 3.37 1.22 4.72
N VAL A 72 4.48 0.81 4.13
CA VAL A 72 4.62 -0.44 3.40
C VAL A 72 5.74 -1.23 4.05
N CYS A 73 5.42 -2.45 4.49
CA CYS A 73 6.40 -3.35 5.10
C CYS A 73 6.59 -4.59 4.22
N ASP A 74 7.83 -4.95 3.94
CA ASP A 74 8.15 -6.18 3.19
C ASP A 74 7.68 -7.41 3.96
N ALA A 75 6.94 -8.29 3.29
CA ALA A 75 6.54 -9.56 3.87
C ALA A 75 7.67 -10.60 3.72
N PRO A 76 7.99 -11.40 4.76
CA PRO A 76 9.03 -12.44 4.74
C PRO A 76 8.91 -13.46 3.60
N ASN A 77 7.69 -13.71 3.11
CA ASN A 77 7.41 -14.67 2.05
C ASN A 77 7.38 -14.05 0.64
N GLY A 78 7.84 -12.80 0.51
CA GLY A 78 7.64 -11.96 -0.67
C GLY A 78 6.32 -11.20 -0.58
N GLY A 79 6.19 -10.10 -1.34
CA GLY A 79 5.05 -9.19 -1.24
C GLY A 79 5.21 -8.13 -0.15
N VAL A 80 4.14 -7.41 0.12
CA VAL A 80 4.11 -6.30 1.08
C VAL A 80 2.83 -6.30 1.91
N TYR A 81 2.93 -5.82 3.14
CA TYR A 81 1.81 -5.39 3.95
C TYR A 81 1.66 -3.88 3.85
N VAL A 82 0.42 -3.43 3.60
CA VAL A 82 0.12 -2.01 3.43
C VAL A 82 -0.71 -1.52 4.61
N PHE A 83 -0.33 -0.38 5.14
CA PHE A 83 -1.00 0.28 6.26
C PHE A 83 -1.25 1.74 5.92
N LEU A 84 -2.46 2.24 6.19
CA LEU A 84 -2.80 3.66 6.09
C LEU A 84 -2.26 4.40 7.31
N ASP A 85 -1.49 5.47 7.09
CA ASP A 85 -1.04 6.39 8.12
C ASP A 85 -2.17 7.42 8.39
N LEU A 86 -2.72 7.41 9.62
CA LEU A 86 -3.90 8.19 10.04
C LEU A 86 -3.55 9.34 10.99
#